data_AF-A0A0E0BZ73-F1
#
_entry.id   AF-A0A0E0BZ73-F1
#
_cell.length_a   1.000
_cell.length_b   1.000
_cell.length_c   1.000
_cell.angle_alpha   90.00
_cell.angle_beta   90.00
_cell.angle_gamma   90.00
#
_symmetry.space_group_name_H-M   'P 1'
#
loop_
_entity.id
_entity.type
_entity.pdbx_description
1 polymer ?
#
loop_
_entity_poly.entity_id
_entity_poly.type
_entity_poly.pdbx_seq_one_letter_code
_entity_poly.pdbx_strand_id
1 'polypeptide(L)'
;MRPPYGVTFIDDLPTGRNCDGRLVIDFIAQNLGLPLVPPYLSHKGSFRQGANFAVGGATALDSSFFHAGDPPGASPFPLNTSLAVQLSWFDSLKPSLCSTTHGECKEFFGRSLFFVGEFGINDYHFSFGKRSMQEIRLFVPDIIRTISMAVEARTCLTDQLISDEANEQIINNLD
;
A
#
# COMPACT_ATOMS: atom_id res chain seq x y z
N MET A 1 -14.66 19.27 0.64
CA MET A 1 -14.04 18.83 1.90
C MET A 1 -13.56 20.07 2.64
N ARG A 2 -14.08 20.32 3.86
CA ARG A 2 -13.53 21.35 4.74
C ARG A 2 -12.25 20.79 5.38
N PRO A 3 -11.30 21.64 5.78
CA PRO A 3 -10.16 21.22 6.60
C PRO A 3 -10.64 20.25 7.70
N PRO A 4 -9.82 19.24 8.05
CA PRO A 4 -8.45 19.64 8.32
C PRO A 4 -7.40 18.55 7.93
N TYR A 5 -6.48 18.96 7.03
CA TYR A 5 -5.58 18.09 6.25
C TYR A 5 -4.12 18.24 6.67
N GLY A 6 -3.86 18.12 7.96
CA GLY A 6 -2.54 18.38 8.55
C GLY A 6 -2.30 19.86 8.83
N VAL A 7 -3.35 20.64 9.15
CA VAL A 7 -3.20 22.07 9.47
C VAL A 7 -2.35 22.28 10.71
N THR A 8 -2.36 21.32 11.65
CA THR A 8 -1.50 21.34 12.85
C THR A 8 -0.29 20.41 12.73
N PHE A 9 0.03 19.95 11.52
CA PHE A 9 1.21 19.12 11.25
C PHE A 9 2.45 20.01 11.06
N ILE A 10 3.65 19.40 11.11
CA ILE A 10 4.96 20.08 11.04
C ILE A 10 4.94 21.23 10.02
N ASP A 11 5.37 22.41 10.45
CA ASP A 11 5.43 23.68 9.71
C ASP A 11 4.07 24.31 9.30
N ASP A 12 2.94 23.86 9.88
CA ASP A 12 1.57 24.35 9.60
C ASP A 12 1.15 24.23 8.11
N LEU A 13 1.82 23.36 7.34
CA LEU A 13 1.51 23.12 5.93
C LEU A 13 0.48 21.99 5.75
N PRO A 14 -0.59 22.20 4.95
CA PRO A 14 -1.51 21.13 4.58
C PRO A 14 -0.76 19.99 3.87
N THR A 15 -0.72 18.81 4.48
CA THR A 15 -0.01 17.64 3.96
C THR A 15 -0.92 16.73 3.13
N GLY A 16 -2.23 16.99 3.10
CA GLY A 16 -3.22 16.13 2.45
C GLY A 16 -3.58 14.89 3.28
N ARG A 17 -3.21 14.86 4.56
CA ARG A 17 -3.48 13.74 5.46
C ARG A 17 -4.92 13.76 5.96
N ASN A 18 -5.51 12.59 6.16
CA ASN A 18 -6.88 12.45 6.68
C ASN A 18 -6.98 12.72 8.21
N CYS A 19 -6.14 13.60 8.73
CA CYS A 19 -6.11 14.04 10.12
C CYS A 19 -5.37 15.38 10.19
N ASP A 20 -5.63 16.14 11.25
CA ASP A 20 -4.91 17.37 11.55
C ASP A 20 -3.56 17.22 12.18
N GLY A 21 -3.34 16.09 12.83
CA GLY A 21 -2.12 15.78 13.54
C GLY A 21 -1.32 14.68 12.85
N ARG A 22 -0.55 13.98 13.67
CA ARG A 22 0.24 12.82 13.27
C ARG A 22 -0.64 11.60 13.02
N LEU A 23 -0.34 10.84 11.97
CA LEU A 23 -0.90 9.51 11.73
C LEU A 23 -0.16 8.48 12.61
N VAL A 24 -0.77 7.30 12.81
CA VAL A 24 -0.13 6.18 13.54
C VAL A 24 1.27 5.85 13.02
N ILE A 25 1.46 5.91 11.70
CA ILE A 25 2.75 5.65 11.05
C ILE A 25 3.83 6.68 11.42
N ASP A 26 3.43 7.92 11.77
CA ASP A 26 4.41 8.92 12.19
C ASP A 26 4.95 8.56 13.56
N PHE A 27 4.08 8.22 14.51
CA PHE A 27 4.49 7.83 15.85
C PHE A 27 5.42 6.61 15.81
N ILE A 28 5.11 5.63 14.96
CA ILE A 28 6.00 4.49 14.70
C ILE A 28 7.36 4.98 14.18
N ALA A 29 7.37 5.85 13.18
CA ALA A 29 8.61 6.37 12.61
C ALA A 29 9.44 7.13 13.67
N GLN A 30 8.84 8.02 14.48
CA GLN A 30 9.60 8.75 15.50
C GLN A 30 10.19 7.83 16.56
N ASN A 31 9.40 6.85 17.02
CA ASN A 31 9.83 5.93 18.06
C ASN A 31 10.97 5.02 17.59
N LEU A 32 11.03 4.74 16.29
CA LEU A 32 12.11 3.97 15.67
C LEU A 32 13.26 4.85 15.14
N GLY A 33 13.17 6.18 15.30
CA GLY A 33 14.16 7.12 14.75
C GLY A 33 14.20 7.17 13.21
N LEU A 34 13.12 6.78 12.54
CA LEU A 34 12.97 6.81 11.09
C LEU A 34 12.43 8.18 10.61
N PRO A 35 12.79 8.61 9.39
CA PRO A 35 12.23 9.82 8.79
C PRO A 35 10.75 9.64 8.45
N LEU A 36 10.03 10.75 8.35
CA LEU A 36 8.65 10.76 7.88
C LEU A 36 8.60 10.46 6.38
N VAL A 37 7.61 9.65 5.99
CA VAL A 37 7.51 9.17 4.61
C VAL A 37 6.72 10.14 3.73
N PRO A 38 7.28 10.58 2.59
CA PRO A 38 6.57 11.46 1.66
C PRO A 38 5.49 10.71 0.87
N PRO A 39 4.40 11.38 0.44
CA PRO A 39 3.36 10.79 -0.40
C PRO A 39 3.88 10.47 -1.81
N TYR A 40 3.67 9.23 -2.26
CA TYR A 40 4.18 8.74 -3.55
C TYR A 40 3.66 9.54 -4.75
N LEU A 41 2.37 9.87 -4.77
CA LEU A 41 1.71 10.50 -5.92
C LEU A 41 2.02 12.00 -6.09
N SER A 42 2.56 12.68 -5.09
CA SER A 42 2.77 14.13 -5.13
C SER A 42 4.20 14.57 -4.80
N HIS A 43 5.05 13.67 -4.31
CA HIS A 43 6.43 13.98 -4.00
C HIS A 43 7.32 13.91 -5.26
N LYS A 44 8.22 14.89 -5.41
CA LYS A 44 9.13 15.02 -6.58
C LYS A 44 10.60 14.73 -6.25
N GLY A 45 10.88 14.20 -5.06
CA GLY A 45 12.23 13.90 -4.58
C GLY A 45 12.54 12.40 -4.51
N SER A 46 13.61 12.06 -3.80
CA SER A 46 14.04 10.67 -3.62
C SER A 46 13.17 9.95 -2.59
N PHE A 47 12.85 8.70 -2.88
CA PHE A 47 12.14 7.80 -1.97
C PHE A 47 13.05 6.81 -1.22
N ARG A 48 14.39 7.01 -1.27
CA ARG A 48 15.36 6.11 -0.62
C ARG A 48 15.19 5.97 0.89
N GLN A 49 14.55 6.94 1.53
CA GLN A 49 14.27 6.94 2.96
C GLN A 49 12.81 6.53 3.30
N GLY A 50 12.05 6.11 2.29
CA GLY A 50 10.67 5.64 2.43
C GLY A 50 9.70 6.39 1.52
N ALA A 51 8.53 5.80 1.35
CA ALA A 51 7.43 6.32 0.53
C ALA A 51 6.09 5.91 1.14
N ASN A 52 5.09 6.79 1.01
CA ASN A 52 3.72 6.51 1.43
C ASN A 52 2.82 6.36 0.20
N PHE A 53 2.32 5.14 -0.03
CA PHE A 53 1.40 4.81 -1.12
C PHE A 53 -0.08 4.91 -0.71
N ALA A 54 -0.37 5.12 0.57
CA ALA A 54 -1.72 5.09 1.09
C ALA A 54 -2.57 6.24 0.52
N VAL A 55 -3.76 5.89 0.04
CA VAL A 55 -4.78 6.85 -0.41
C VAL A 55 -6.01 6.72 0.48
N GLY A 56 -6.52 7.86 0.94
CA GLY A 56 -7.76 7.91 1.70
C GLY A 56 -8.94 7.37 0.89
N GLY A 57 -9.73 6.47 1.47
CA GLY A 57 -10.85 5.83 0.79
C GLY A 57 -10.45 4.65 -0.11
N ALA A 58 -9.20 4.21 -0.08
CA ALA A 58 -8.79 3.00 -0.79
C ALA A 58 -9.47 1.74 -0.24
N THR A 59 -9.78 0.81 -1.14
CA THR A 59 -10.45 -0.47 -0.86
C THR A 59 -9.46 -1.63 -0.94
N ALA A 60 -9.75 -2.74 -0.26
CA ALA A 60 -9.03 -3.99 -0.46
C ALA A 60 -9.33 -4.55 -1.86
N LEU A 61 -10.62 -4.63 -2.20
CA LEU A 61 -11.10 -5.07 -3.50
C LEU A 61 -10.92 -3.98 -4.56
N ASP A 62 -10.86 -4.37 -5.82
CA ASP A 62 -10.69 -3.43 -6.93
C ASP A 62 -11.93 -2.54 -7.13
N SER A 63 -11.71 -1.32 -7.62
CA SER A 63 -12.79 -0.36 -7.90
C SER A 63 -13.88 -0.94 -8.80
N SER A 64 -13.51 -1.82 -9.74
CA SER A 64 -14.43 -2.52 -10.64
C SER A 64 -15.50 -3.34 -9.90
N PHE A 65 -15.19 -3.88 -8.71
CA PHE A 65 -16.16 -4.61 -7.89
C PHE A 65 -17.33 -3.73 -7.43
N PHE A 66 -17.09 -2.44 -7.22
CA PHE A 66 -18.07 -1.47 -6.73
C PHE A 66 -18.83 -0.77 -7.87
N HIS A 67 -18.25 -0.80 -9.07
CA HIS A 67 -18.83 -0.22 -10.29
C HIS A 67 -19.58 -1.23 -11.16
N ALA A 68 -19.59 -2.49 -10.78
CA ALA A 68 -20.33 -3.53 -11.50
C ALA A 68 -21.84 -3.17 -11.54
N GLY A 69 -22.35 -2.88 -12.74
CA GLY A 69 -23.75 -2.52 -12.97
C GLY A 69 -24.10 -1.05 -12.75
N ASP A 70 -23.11 -0.18 -12.51
CA ASP A 70 -23.34 1.26 -12.43
C ASP A 70 -23.80 1.81 -13.81
N PRO A 71 -24.80 2.72 -13.84
CA PRO A 71 -25.26 3.33 -15.08
C PRO A 71 -24.22 4.27 -15.69
N PRO A 72 -24.31 4.61 -16.99
CA PRO A 72 -23.48 5.63 -17.60
C PRO A 72 -23.53 6.95 -16.83
N GLY A 73 -22.37 7.51 -16.49
CA GLY A 73 -22.26 8.76 -15.72
C GLY A 73 -22.42 8.61 -14.20
N ALA A 74 -22.47 7.37 -13.68
CA ALA A 74 -22.39 7.12 -12.25
C ALA A 74 -21.11 7.69 -11.63
N SER A 75 -21.15 7.91 -10.32
CA SER A 75 -20.00 8.38 -9.56
C SER A 75 -18.80 7.45 -9.76
N PRO A 76 -17.60 7.98 -10.06
CA PRO A 76 -16.39 7.17 -10.20
C PRO A 76 -15.80 6.75 -8.85
N PHE A 77 -16.54 6.91 -7.74
CA PHE A 77 -16.14 6.47 -6.41
C PHE A 77 -16.69 5.08 -6.09
N PRO A 78 -15.86 4.17 -5.51
CA PRO A 78 -14.46 4.37 -5.13
C PRO A 78 -13.48 4.51 -6.31
N LEU A 79 -12.49 5.39 -6.17
CA LEU A 79 -11.46 5.60 -7.19
C LEU A 79 -10.59 4.36 -7.39
N ASN A 80 -9.88 4.29 -8.51
CA ASN A 80 -8.94 3.21 -8.82
C ASN A 80 -7.63 3.32 -8.01
N THR A 81 -7.72 3.08 -6.70
CA THR A 81 -6.62 3.19 -5.74
C THR A 81 -6.63 2.02 -4.74
N SER A 82 -7.10 0.85 -5.18
CA SER A 82 -7.20 -0.38 -4.37
C SER A 82 -5.83 -0.80 -3.83
N LEU A 83 -5.82 -1.74 -2.87
CA LEU A 83 -4.60 -2.33 -2.35
C LEU A 83 -3.70 -2.88 -3.47
N ALA A 84 -4.28 -3.57 -4.46
CA ALA A 84 -3.55 -4.07 -5.62
C ALA A 84 -2.91 -2.93 -6.44
N VAL A 85 -3.63 -1.83 -6.64
CA VAL A 85 -3.09 -0.65 -7.33
C VAL A 85 -1.93 -0.04 -6.55
N GLN A 86 -2.07 0.14 -5.23
CA GLN A 86 -1.00 0.67 -4.38
C GLN A 86 0.25 -0.23 -4.37
N LEU A 87 0.06 -1.55 -4.43
CA LEU A 87 1.16 -2.50 -4.59
C LEU A 87 1.85 -2.37 -5.95
N SER A 88 1.10 -2.13 -7.03
CA SER A 88 1.70 -1.92 -8.35
C SER A 88 2.51 -0.62 -8.43
N TRP A 89 2.09 0.43 -7.73
CA TRP A 89 2.90 1.64 -7.55
C TRP A 89 4.19 1.36 -6.79
N PHE A 90 4.12 0.56 -5.73
CA PHE A 90 5.30 0.11 -5.01
C PHE A 90 6.25 -0.68 -5.94
N ASP A 91 5.72 -1.66 -6.69
CA ASP A 91 6.53 -2.45 -7.62
C ASP A 91 7.18 -1.58 -8.70
N SER A 92 6.49 -0.53 -9.16
CA SER A 92 7.02 0.45 -10.10
C SER A 92 8.12 1.33 -9.49
N LEU A 93 8.10 1.57 -8.18
CA LEU A 93 9.12 2.35 -7.48
C LEU A 93 10.39 1.53 -7.21
N LYS A 94 10.29 0.21 -7.01
CA LYS A 94 11.41 -0.66 -6.61
C LYS A 94 12.71 -0.43 -7.41
N PRO A 95 12.70 -0.33 -8.76
CA PRO A 95 13.92 -0.14 -9.54
C PRO A 95 14.67 1.18 -9.26
N SER A 96 13.99 2.17 -8.67
CA SER A 96 14.62 3.45 -8.28
C SER A 96 15.27 3.43 -6.89
N LEU A 97 14.94 2.42 -6.07
CA LEU A 97 15.41 2.32 -4.68
C LEU A 97 16.74 1.56 -4.57
N CYS A 98 16.87 0.49 -5.35
CA CYS A 98 18.03 -0.39 -5.42
C CYS A 98 18.34 -0.70 -6.88
N SER A 99 19.62 -0.95 -7.22
CA SER A 99 19.95 -1.37 -8.58
C SER A 99 19.37 -2.76 -8.86
N THR A 100 19.27 -3.15 -10.13
CA THR A 100 18.82 -4.51 -10.52
C THR A 100 19.78 -5.63 -10.09
N THR A 101 20.90 -5.31 -9.46
CA THR A 101 21.80 -6.31 -8.89
C THR A 101 21.12 -6.92 -7.65
N HIS A 102 20.81 -8.21 -7.74
CA HIS A 102 19.96 -8.94 -6.77
C HIS A 102 20.34 -8.70 -5.30
N GLY A 103 21.64 -8.68 -4.99
CA GLY A 103 22.16 -8.48 -3.63
C GLY A 103 21.84 -7.10 -3.02
N GLU A 104 21.84 -6.03 -3.80
CA GLU A 104 21.56 -4.68 -3.29
C GLU A 104 20.09 -4.51 -2.91
N CYS A 105 19.17 -5.04 -3.72
CA CYS A 105 17.75 -4.98 -3.40
C CYS A 105 17.40 -5.83 -2.17
N LYS A 106 18.03 -7.01 -2.03
CA LYS A 106 17.83 -7.86 -0.86
C LYS A 106 18.27 -7.17 0.43
N GLU A 107 19.45 -6.55 0.45
CA GLU A 107 19.91 -5.81 1.62
C GLU A 107 19.01 -4.60 1.92
N PHE A 108 18.65 -3.82 0.88
CA PHE A 108 17.82 -2.64 1.03
C PHE A 108 16.45 -2.97 1.63
N PHE A 109 15.75 -3.96 1.07
CA PHE A 109 14.43 -4.35 1.57
C PHE A 109 14.50 -5.17 2.87
N GLY A 110 15.56 -5.93 3.11
CA GLY A 110 15.79 -6.66 4.36
C GLY A 110 15.97 -5.75 5.58
N ARG A 111 16.33 -4.48 5.36
CA ARG A 111 16.43 -3.44 6.40
C ARG A 111 15.25 -2.46 6.40
N SER A 112 14.28 -2.66 5.51
CA SER A 112 13.11 -1.78 5.37
C SER A 112 11.95 -2.23 6.26
N LEU A 113 11.18 -1.27 6.75
CA LEU A 113 9.92 -1.53 7.44
C LEU A 113 8.75 -1.35 6.47
N PHE A 114 7.90 -2.38 6.37
CA PHE A 114 6.66 -2.32 5.61
C PHE A 114 5.48 -2.18 6.56
N PHE A 115 4.66 -1.15 6.34
CA PHE A 115 3.41 -0.95 7.05
C PHE A 115 2.26 -1.01 6.06
N VAL A 116 1.45 -2.06 6.15
CA VAL A 116 0.19 -2.19 5.41
C VAL A 116 -0.91 -1.79 6.37
N GLY A 117 -1.49 -0.61 6.14
CA GLY A 117 -2.52 -0.02 6.99
C GLY A 117 -3.86 -0.74 6.92
N GLU A 118 -4.86 -0.16 7.57
CA GLU A 118 -6.21 -0.74 7.61
C GLU A 118 -6.88 -0.69 6.23
N PHE A 119 -7.08 -1.86 5.63
CA PHE A 119 -7.92 -2.08 4.48
C PHE A 119 -9.18 -2.88 4.89
N GLY A 120 -10.28 -2.70 4.15
CA GLY A 120 -11.54 -3.42 4.39
C GLY A 120 -12.69 -2.54 4.87
N ILE A 121 -12.44 -1.53 5.71
CA ILE A 121 -13.53 -0.65 6.20
C ILE A 121 -14.20 0.14 5.07
N ASN A 122 -13.41 0.60 4.10
CA ASN A 122 -13.93 1.30 2.93
C ASN A 122 -14.75 0.38 2.03
N ASP A 123 -14.38 -0.91 1.93
CA ASP A 123 -15.13 -1.91 1.17
C ASP A 123 -16.54 -2.10 1.73
N TYR A 124 -16.68 -2.12 3.05
CA TYR A 124 -17.99 -2.12 3.71
C TYR A 124 -18.73 -0.80 3.50
N HIS A 125 -18.04 0.32 3.72
CA HIS A 125 -18.63 1.64 3.62
C HIS A 125 -19.23 1.91 2.23
N PHE A 126 -18.52 1.55 1.16
CA PHE A 126 -19.03 1.71 -0.22
C PHE A 126 -20.08 0.67 -0.62
N SER A 127 -20.22 -0.42 0.15
CA SER A 127 -21.25 -1.44 -0.07
C SER A 127 -22.55 -1.17 0.69
N PHE A 128 -22.50 -0.42 1.80
CA PHE A 128 -23.69 -0.05 2.54
C PHE A 128 -24.65 0.79 1.68
N GLY A 129 -25.93 0.45 1.71
CA GLY A 129 -26.97 1.07 0.89
C GLY A 129 -27.02 0.55 -0.56
N LYS A 130 -25.98 -0.11 -1.07
CA LYS A 130 -25.97 -0.80 -2.36
C LYS A 130 -26.24 -2.31 -2.25
N ARG A 131 -25.87 -2.93 -1.11
CA ARG A 131 -25.95 -4.38 -0.88
C ARG A 131 -26.58 -4.69 0.48
N SER A 132 -27.22 -5.86 0.57
CA SER A 132 -27.72 -6.43 1.82
C SER A 132 -26.58 -6.91 2.72
N MET A 133 -26.87 -7.08 4.02
CA MET A 133 -25.88 -7.62 4.96
C MET A 133 -25.45 -9.04 4.61
N GLN A 134 -26.34 -9.85 4.04
CA GLN A 134 -26.02 -11.20 3.57
C GLN A 134 -25.00 -11.13 2.42
N GLU A 135 -25.24 -10.28 1.43
CA GLU A 135 -24.29 -10.07 0.31
C GLU A 135 -22.95 -9.51 0.80
N ILE A 136 -22.97 -8.63 1.80
CA ILE A 136 -21.74 -8.10 2.41
C ILE A 136 -20.91 -9.20 3.05
N ARG A 137 -21.55 -10.10 3.82
CA ARG A 137 -20.86 -11.22 4.46
C ARG A 137 -20.19 -12.15 3.46
N LEU A 138 -20.73 -12.29 2.25
CA LEU A 138 -20.19 -13.21 1.25
C LEU A 138 -18.81 -12.81 0.73
N PHE A 139 -18.48 -11.51 0.69
CA PHE A 139 -17.17 -11.04 0.20
C PHE A 139 -16.17 -10.71 1.30
N VAL A 140 -16.53 -10.86 2.58
CA VAL A 140 -15.58 -10.72 3.70
C VAL A 140 -14.36 -11.63 3.52
N PRO A 141 -14.49 -12.91 3.12
CA PRO A 141 -13.34 -13.77 2.87
C PRO A 141 -12.42 -13.25 1.76
N ASP A 142 -12.97 -12.59 0.74
CA ASP A 142 -12.18 -12.01 -0.35
C ASP A 142 -11.36 -10.80 0.10
N ILE A 143 -11.92 -9.95 0.98
CA ILE A 143 -11.19 -8.85 1.61
C ILE A 143 -10.02 -9.41 2.41
N ILE A 144 -10.29 -10.37 3.30
CA ILE A 144 -9.26 -10.99 4.15
C ILE A 144 -8.18 -11.61 3.28
N ARG A 145 -8.56 -12.42 2.28
CA ARG A 145 -7.63 -13.06 1.35
C ARG A 145 -6.76 -12.04 0.62
N THR A 146 -7.35 -10.95 0.14
CA THR A 146 -6.60 -9.92 -0.60
C THR A 146 -5.57 -9.24 0.28
N ILE A 147 -5.93 -8.92 1.54
CA ILE A 147 -5.00 -8.35 2.52
C ILE A 147 -3.91 -9.35 2.90
N SER A 148 -4.28 -10.61 3.19
CA SER A 148 -3.33 -11.67 3.50
C SER A 148 -2.32 -11.86 2.37
N MET A 149 -2.78 -11.98 1.12
CA MET A 149 -1.90 -12.11 -0.04
C MET A 149 -0.97 -10.91 -0.22
N ALA A 150 -1.46 -9.69 0.02
CA ALA A 150 -0.65 -8.49 -0.06
C ALA A 150 0.50 -8.48 0.96
N VAL A 151 0.27 -9.00 2.16
CA VAL A 151 1.29 -9.12 3.21
C VAL A 151 2.22 -10.30 2.94
N GLU A 152 1.66 -11.47 2.63
CA GLU A 152 2.40 -12.71 2.40
C GLU A 152 3.27 -12.67 1.15
N ALA A 153 2.80 -12.09 0.04
CA ALA A 153 3.61 -11.92 -1.17
C ALA A 153 4.86 -11.08 -0.94
N ARG A 154 4.92 -10.35 0.19
CA ARG A 154 6.06 -9.51 0.58
C ARG A 154 6.94 -10.19 1.64
N THR A 155 6.39 -11.06 2.48
CA THR A 155 7.17 -12.04 3.25
C THR A 155 7.84 -13.06 2.32
N CYS A 156 7.12 -13.50 1.29
CA CYS A 156 7.65 -14.39 0.27
C CYS A 156 8.61 -13.65 -0.68
N LEU A 157 8.65 -12.32 -0.77
CA LEU A 157 9.81 -11.67 -1.43
C LEU A 157 11.08 -11.90 -0.62
N THR A 158 11.01 -12.02 0.71
CA THR A 158 12.18 -12.38 1.51
C THR A 158 12.58 -13.84 1.28
N ASP A 159 11.60 -14.75 1.12
CA ASP A 159 11.83 -16.19 0.94
C ASP A 159 12.06 -16.65 -0.52
N GLN A 160 11.46 -15.98 -1.51
CA GLN A 160 11.59 -16.30 -2.93
C GLN A 160 12.91 -15.77 -3.49
N LEU A 161 13.46 -14.69 -2.93
CA LEU A 161 14.86 -14.31 -3.12
C LEU A 161 15.81 -15.39 -2.57
N ILE A 162 15.45 -16.11 -1.50
CA ILE A 162 16.24 -17.23 -0.95
C ILE A 162 16.15 -18.47 -1.87
N SER A 163 14.98 -18.76 -2.43
CA SER A 163 14.83 -19.88 -3.38
C SER A 163 15.53 -19.63 -4.71
N ASP A 164 15.54 -18.39 -5.19
CA ASP A 164 16.22 -18.01 -6.43
C ASP A 164 17.74 -18.02 -6.24
N GLU A 165 18.27 -17.57 -5.10
CA GLU A 165 19.68 -17.73 -4.71
C GLU A 165 20.10 -19.21 -4.56
N ALA A 166 19.24 -20.05 -3.98
CA ALA A 166 19.53 -21.48 -3.86
C ALA A 166 19.64 -22.14 -5.24
N ASN A 167 18.80 -21.73 -6.21
CA ASN A 167 18.86 -22.22 -7.57
C ASN A 167 20.08 -21.67 -8.35
N GLU A 168 20.43 -20.38 -8.20
CA GLU A 168 21.63 -19.82 -8.83
C GLU A 168 22.94 -20.42 -8.27
N GLN A 169 23.01 -20.71 -6.97
CA GLN A 169 24.16 -21.39 -6.38
C GLN A 169 24.29 -22.84 -6.85
N ILE A 170 23.18 -23.56 -7.06
CA ILE A 170 23.23 -24.93 -7.60
C ILE A 170 23.72 -24.93 -9.05
N ILE A 171 23.29 -23.96 -9.86
CA ILE A 171 23.69 -23.86 -11.27
C ILE A 171 25.18 -23.50 -11.41
N ASN A 172 25.70 -22.57 -10.60
CA ASN A 172 27.11 -22.14 -10.65
C ASN A 172 28.11 -23.14 -10.03
N ASN A 173 27.64 -24.22 -9.39
CA ASN A 173 28.49 -25.30 -8.86
C ASN A 173 28.50 -26.55 -9.77
N LEU A 174 27.90 -26.47 -10.96
CA LEU A 174 27.84 -27.54 -11.95
C LEU A 174 28.71 -27.30 -13.20
N ASP A 175 29.46 -26.19 -13.23
CA ASP A 175 30.48 -25.88 -14.25
C ASP A 175 31.92 -25.97 -13.69
#